data_AF-A0AAJ5JKN3-F1
#
_entry.id   AF-A0AAJ5JKN3-F1
#
_cell.length_a   1.000
_cell.length_b   1.000
_cell.length_c   1.000
_cell.angle_alpha   90.00
_cell.angle_beta   90.00
_cell.angle_gamma   90.00
#
_symmetry.space_group_name_H-M   'P 1'
#
loop_
_entity.id
_entity.type
_entity.pdbx_description
1 polymer ?
#
loop_
_entity_poly.entity_id
_entity_poly.type
_entity_poly.pdbx_seq_one_letter_code
_entity_poly.pdbx_strand_id
1 'polypeptide(L)'
;MNTKAVYAACLFAALNICTLSARAEAGVSAKTYTYGTHLDIKKVVSLKQDASTSCGVVDAQLTYLDSHNQTQVLDYRKFADGCNSEN
;
A
#
# COMPACT_ATOMS: atom_id res chain seq x y z
N MET A 1 19.68 46.02 -10.91
CA MET A 1 19.26 44.62 -10.69
C MET A 1 18.52 44.55 -9.35
N ASN A 2 17.24 44.17 -9.35
CA ASN A 2 16.35 44.36 -8.20
C ASN A 2 16.53 43.23 -7.18
N THR A 3 17.42 43.41 -6.22
CA THR A 3 17.86 42.37 -5.26
C THR A 3 16.70 41.70 -4.51
N LYS A 4 15.60 42.43 -4.29
CA LYS A 4 14.35 41.90 -3.72
C LYS A 4 13.70 40.81 -4.57
N ALA A 5 13.77 40.93 -5.90
CA ALA A 5 13.25 39.92 -6.82
C ALA A 5 14.13 38.65 -6.83
N VAL A 6 15.43 38.80 -6.60
CA VAL A 6 16.37 37.68 -6.49
C VAL A 6 16.12 36.88 -5.21
N TYR A 7 15.93 37.55 -4.07
CA TYR A 7 15.62 36.88 -2.80
C TYR A 7 14.28 36.14 -2.84
N ALA A 8 13.25 36.74 -3.45
CA ALA A 8 11.96 36.08 -3.61
C ALA A 8 12.06 34.82 -4.49
N ALA A 9 12.80 34.88 -5.61
CA ALA A 9 13.00 33.73 -6.48
C ALA A 9 13.78 32.59 -5.80
N CYS A 10 14.79 32.90 -4.97
CA CYS A 10 15.55 31.88 -4.24
C CYS A 10 14.71 31.19 -3.14
N LEU A 11 13.82 31.92 -2.46
CA LEU A 11 12.97 31.34 -1.42
C LEU A 11 11.97 30.33 -2.00
N PHE A 12 11.39 30.61 -3.17
CA PHE A 12 10.50 29.67 -3.87
C PHE A 12 11.24 28.42 -4.36
N ALA A 13 12.50 28.54 -4.78
CA ALA A 13 13.29 27.38 -5.21
C ALA A 13 13.59 26.41 -4.06
N ALA A 14 13.81 26.91 -2.83
CA ALA A 14 14.13 26.07 -1.67
C ALA A 14 12.92 25.25 -1.14
N LEU A 15 11.70 25.76 -1.29
CA LEU A 15 10.47 25.12 -0.77
C LEU A 15 10.00 23.92 -1.60
N ASN A 16 10.50 23.75 -2.83
CA ASN A 16 10.10 22.68 -3.74
C ASN A 16 10.89 21.37 -3.57
N ILE A 17 11.88 21.31 -2.67
CA ILE A 17 12.78 20.14 -2.53
C ILE A 17 12.18 19.03 -1.65
N CYS A 18 11.11 19.28 -0.89
CA CYS A 18 10.61 18.34 0.13
C CYS A 18 9.42 17.44 -0.28
N THR A 19 8.98 17.38 -1.54
CA THR A 19 7.75 16.65 -1.90
C THR A 19 7.94 15.31 -2.61
N LEU A 20 9.18 14.83 -2.82
CA LEU A 20 9.40 13.49 -3.41
C LEU A 20 9.54 12.42 -2.33
N SER A 21 8.43 12.10 -1.66
CA SER A 21 8.32 10.91 -0.82
C SER A 21 6.96 10.26 -1.06
N ALA A 22 6.69 9.92 -2.31
CA ALA A 22 5.49 9.18 -2.64
C ALA A 22 5.84 8.04 -3.60
N ARG A 23 5.70 6.82 -3.06
CA ARG A 23 5.57 5.53 -3.76
C ARG A 23 6.87 4.81 -4.10
N ALA A 24 7.59 4.38 -3.06
CA ALA A 24 8.40 3.16 -3.15
C ALA A 24 7.51 1.91 -2.98
N GLU A 25 6.47 1.78 -3.81
CA GLU A 25 5.63 0.56 -3.90
C GLU A 25 5.52 0.11 -5.37
N ALA A 26 6.43 0.57 -6.22
CA ALA A 26 6.41 0.29 -7.66
C ALA A 26 7.15 -0.99 -8.05
N GLY A 27 7.74 -1.73 -7.09
CA GLY A 27 8.66 -2.84 -7.38
C GLY A 27 8.22 -4.22 -6.88
N VAL A 28 7.22 -4.33 -6.02
CA VAL A 28 6.82 -5.62 -5.45
C VAL A 28 5.67 -6.18 -6.27
N SER A 29 5.97 -7.18 -7.11
CA SER A 29 4.94 -7.94 -7.82
C SER A 29 4.16 -8.79 -6.81
N ALA A 30 2.83 -8.71 -6.88
CA ALA A 30 1.95 -9.51 -6.06
C ALA A 30 2.10 -10.99 -6.40
N LYS A 31 2.16 -11.82 -5.35
CA LYS A 31 2.25 -13.29 -5.48
C LYS A 31 0.89 -13.90 -5.17
N THR A 32 0.45 -14.87 -5.96
CA THR A 32 -0.77 -15.62 -5.66
C THR A 32 -0.54 -16.55 -4.46
N TYR A 33 -1.38 -16.42 -3.44
CA TYR A 33 -1.38 -17.29 -2.28
C TYR A 33 -1.94 -18.68 -2.62
N THR A 34 -1.28 -19.70 -2.11
CA THR A 34 -1.83 -21.06 -2.05
C THR A 34 -2.27 -21.34 -0.61
N TYR A 35 -3.52 -21.77 -0.43
CA TYR A 35 -4.07 -22.03 0.89
C TYR A 35 -3.24 -23.08 1.65
N GLY A 36 -2.87 -22.76 2.89
CA GLY A 36 -2.03 -23.60 3.74
C GLY A 36 -0.53 -23.28 3.66
N THR A 37 -0.10 -22.38 2.76
CA THR A 37 1.28 -21.90 2.73
C THR A 37 1.60 -21.13 4.01
N HIS A 38 2.65 -21.54 4.71
CA HIS A 38 3.15 -20.82 5.87
C HIS A 38 3.84 -19.51 5.43
N LEU A 39 3.30 -18.37 5.87
CA LEU A 39 3.82 -17.04 5.55
C LEU A 39 4.70 -16.54 6.70
N ASP A 40 5.84 -15.93 6.37
CA ASP A 40 6.70 -15.25 7.34
C ASP A 40 6.20 -13.81 7.56
N ILE A 41 5.11 -13.66 8.31
CA ILE A 41 4.51 -12.35 8.57
C ILE A 41 5.05 -11.79 9.89
N LYS A 42 5.82 -10.70 9.81
CA LYS A 42 6.20 -9.89 10.97
C LYS A 42 5.16 -8.84 11.31
N LYS A 43 4.62 -8.14 10.30
CA LYS A 43 3.61 -7.09 10.48
C LYS A 43 2.70 -6.96 9.27
N VAL A 44 1.38 -6.95 9.50
CA VAL A 44 0.40 -6.58 8.46
C VAL A 44 0.45 -5.07 8.23
N VAL A 45 0.61 -4.67 6.97
CA VAL A 45 0.67 -3.27 6.55
C VAL A 45 -0.68 -2.82 6.01
N SER A 46 -1.28 -3.62 5.12
CA SER A 46 -2.60 -3.30 4.55
C SER A 46 -3.37 -4.56 4.17
N LEU A 47 -4.69 -4.46 4.25
CA LEU A 47 -5.64 -5.45 3.76
C LEU A 47 -6.62 -4.72 2.85
N LYS A 48 -6.77 -5.21 1.63
CA LYS A 48 -7.73 -4.68 0.65
C LYS A 48 -8.53 -5.84 0.09
N GLN A 49 -9.77 -5.57 -0.29
CA GLN A 49 -10.59 -6.48 -1.06
C GLN A 49 -11.26 -5.70 -2.18
N ASP A 50 -11.66 -6.41 -3.22
CA ASP A 50 -12.50 -5.83 -4.26
C ASP A 50 -13.87 -5.43 -3.69
N ALA A 51 -14.43 -4.37 -4.25
CA ALA A 51 -15.75 -3.91 -3.87
C ALA A 51 -16.79 -4.98 -4.21
N SER A 52 -17.63 -5.33 -3.22
CA SER A 52 -18.71 -6.30 -3.38
C SER A 52 -19.97 -5.79 -2.69
N THR A 53 -21.11 -5.95 -3.35
CA THR A 53 -22.44 -5.59 -2.84
C THR A 53 -23.21 -6.79 -2.30
N SER A 54 -22.76 -8.01 -2.60
CA SER A 54 -23.34 -9.27 -2.14
C SER A 54 -22.36 -10.04 -1.28
N CYS A 55 -22.87 -10.88 -0.38
CA CYS A 55 -22.03 -11.87 0.28
C CYS A 55 -21.56 -12.90 -0.76
N GLY A 56 -20.26 -13.20 -0.75
CA GLY A 56 -19.62 -14.12 -1.69
C GLY A 56 -18.10 -14.13 -1.54
N VAL A 57 -17.43 -14.93 -2.36
CA VAL A 57 -15.95 -14.95 -2.42
C VAL A 57 -15.47 -13.79 -3.29
N VAL A 58 -14.52 -13.01 -2.78
CA VAL A 58 -13.91 -11.86 -3.45
C VAL A 58 -12.40 -12.00 -3.49
N ASP A 59 -11.79 -11.35 -4.49
CA ASP A 59 -10.34 -11.17 -4.54
C ASP A 59 -9.90 -10.12 -3.50
N ALA A 60 -8.75 -10.39 -2.91
CA ALA A 60 -8.19 -9.60 -1.83
C ALA A 60 -6.67 -9.56 -1.92
N GLN A 61 -6.11 -8.48 -1.36
CA GLN A 61 -4.68 -8.25 -1.32
C GLN A 61 -4.22 -8.00 0.11
N LEU A 62 -3.15 -8.70 0.50
CA LEU A 62 -2.45 -8.53 1.76
C LEU A 62 -1.07 -7.94 1.48
N THR A 63 -0.79 -6.79 2.08
CA THR A 63 0.55 -6.21 2.15
C THR A 63 1.11 -6.44 3.55
N TYR A 64 2.30 -7.01 3.66
CA TYR A 64 2.94 -7.26 4.95
C TYR A 64 4.46 -7.06 4.91
N LEU A 65 5.05 -6.85 6.08
CA LEU A 65 6.49 -6.93 6.30
C LEU A 65 6.84 -8.34 6.77
N ASP A 66 7.86 -8.93 6.16
CA ASP A 66 8.44 -10.19 6.62
C ASP A 66 9.44 -10.00 7.77
N SER A 67 10.01 -11.09 8.29
CA SER A 67 10.99 -11.05 9.37
C SER A 67 12.25 -10.23 9.03
N HIS A 68 12.56 -10.10 7.73
CA HIS A 68 13.68 -9.31 7.19
C HIS A 68 13.31 -7.83 6.93
N ASN A 69 12.10 -7.41 7.32
CA ASN A 69 11.53 -6.08 7.05
C ASN A 69 11.32 -5.78 5.56
N GLN A 70 11.19 -6.80 4.71
CA GLN A 70 10.85 -6.58 3.31
C GLN A 70 9.33 -6.55 3.12
N THR A 71 8.86 -5.67 2.26
CA THR A 71 7.44 -5.61 1.87
C THR A 71 7.13 -6.74 0.92
N GLN A 72 6.14 -7.54 1.26
CA GLN A 72 5.56 -8.57 0.42
C GLN A 72 4.10 -8.19 0.10
N VAL A 73 3.67 -8.49 -1.13
CA VAL A 73 2.29 -8.33 -1.59
C VAL A 73 1.76 -9.69 -2.02
N LEU A 74 0.59 -10.04 -1.52
CA LEU A 74 -0.03 -11.35 -1.68
C LEU A 74 -1.47 -11.19 -2.14
N ASP A 75 -1.82 -11.81 -3.27
CA ASP A 75 -3.19 -11.89 -3.76
C ASP A 75 -3.82 -13.21 -3.31
N TYR A 76 -5.03 -13.16 -2.78
CA TYR A 76 -5.77 -14.29 -2.26
C TYR A 76 -7.27 -14.08 -2.40
N ARG A 77 -8.07 -15.09 -2.04
CA ARG A 77 -9.53 -15.01 -2.02
C ARG A 77 -10.07 -15.25 -0.61
N LYS A 78 -11.12 -14.50 -0.26
CA LYS A 78 -11.82 -14.61 1.03
C LYS A 78 -13.31 -14.33 0.83
N PHE A 79 -14.12 -14.58 1.86
CA PHE A 79 -15.47 -14.04 1.89
C PHE A 79 -15.44 -12.52 2.03
N ALA A 80 -16.35 -11.83 1.33
CA ALA A 80 -16.55 -10.40 1.46
C ALA A 80 -16.79 -10.02 2.93
N ASP A 81 -16.20 -8.91 3.37
CA ASP A 81 -16.36 -8.43 4.77
C ASP A 81 -17.82 -8.28 5.22
N GLY A 82 -18.74 -8.01 4.29
CA GLY A 82 -20.18 -7.92 4.55
C GLY A 82 -20.88 -9.26 4.84
N CYS A 83 -20.21 -10.40 4.69
CA CYS A 83 -20.78 -11.72 5.01
C CYS A 83 -20.93 -11.97 6.53
N ASN A 84 -20.37 -11.11 7.39
CA ASN A 84 -20.35 -11.32 8.85
C ASN A 84 -21.68 -11.00 9.56
N SER A 85 -22.71 -10.54 8.84
CA SER A 85 -24.01 -10.15 9.41
C SER A 85 -25.04 -11.27 9.53
N GLU A 86 -24.64 -12.54 9.39
CA GLU A 86 -25.54 -13.71 9.45
C GLU A 86 -25.27 -14.64 10.65
N ASN A 87 -24.99 -14.08 11.84
CA ASN A 87 -24.99 -14.84 13.10
C ASN A 87 -26.16 -14.42 13.99
#